data_AF-A0A357R2A8-F1
#
_entry.id   AF-A0A357R2A8-F1
#
_cell.length_a   1.000
_cell.length_b   1.000
_cell.length_c   1.000
_cell.angle_alpha   90.00
_cell.angle_beta   90.00
_cell.angle_gamma   90.00
#
_symmetry.space_group_name_H-M   'P 1'
#
loop_
_entity.id
_entity.type
_entity.pdbx_description
1 polymer ?
#
loop_
_entity_poly.entity_id
_entity_poly.type
_entity_poly.pdbx_seq_one_letter_code
_entity_poly.pdbx_strand_id
1 'polypeptide(L)' 'MNSTLWRITLLRIVALVIGVVLIYNLFQIQVIDGEKWANVADNNRFRHLIELAPRGRINSADGLELAASIP' A
#
# COMPACT_ATOMS: atom_id res chain seq x y z
N MET A 1 53.47 -5.40 1.37
CA MET A 1 52.50 -4.28 1.33
C MET A 1 51.50 -4.40 0.19
N ASN A 2 51.92 -4.74 -1.04
CA ASN A 2 51.01 -4.80 -2.21
C ASN A 2 49.92 -5.88 -2.14
N SER A 3 50.19 -7.03 -1.51
CA SER A 3 49.22 -8.13 -1.37
C SER A 3 48.04 -7.76 -0.45
N THR A 4 48.29 -7.06 0.65
CA THR A 4 47.25 -6.57 1.56
C THR A 4 46.38 -5.51 0.89
N LEU A 5 46.98 -4.57 0.17
CA LEU A 5 46.26 -3.55 -0.60
C LEU A 5 45.35 -4.18 -1.66
N TRP A 6 45.84 -5.21 -2.37
CA TRP A 6 45.03 -5.91 -3.37
C TRP A 6 43.80 -6.61 -2.78
N ARG A 7 43.97 -7.28 -1.63
CA ARG A 7 42.85 -7.92 -0.90
C ARG A 7 41.80 -6.90 -0.47
N ILE A 8 42.23 -5.75 0.04
CA ILE A 8 41.32 -4.67 0.47
C ILE A 8 40.57 -4.09 -0.74
N THR A 9 41.28 -3.84 -1.85
CA THR A 9 40.66 -3.37 -3.09
C THR A 9 39.63 -4.36 -3.63
N LEU A 10 39.93 -5.66 -3.59
CA LEU A 10 39.00 -6.71 -3.99
C LEU A 10 37.73 -6.72 -3.12
N LEU A 11 37.88 -6.65 -1.80
CA LEU A 11 36.74 -6.57 -0.87
C LEU A 11 35.90 -5.31 -1.12
N ARG A 12 36.54 -4.18 -1.43
CA ARG A 12 35.85 -2.92 -1.74
C ARG A 12 35.03 -3.03 -3.03
N ILE A 13 35.57 -3.67 -4.06
CA ILE A 13 34.85 -3.92 -5.32
C ILE A 13 33.65 -4.83 -5.06
N VAL A 14 33.83 -5.92 -4.31
CA VAL A 14 32.73 -6.83 -3.96
C VAL A 14 31.62 -6.10 -3.20
N ALA A 15 31.98 -5.30 -2.19
CA ALA A 15 31.01 -4.51 -1.44
C ALA A 15 30.26 -3.51 -2.35
N LEU A 16 30.96 -2.88 -3.29
CA LEU A 16 30.35 -1.96 -4.24
C LEU A 16 29.36 -2.68 -5.17
N VAL A 17 29.74 -3.85 -5.69
CA VAL A 17 28.86 -4.68 -6.53
C VAL A 17 27.60 -5.07 -5.77
N ILE A 18 27.73 -5.53 -4.52
CA ILE A 18 26.58 -5.84 -3.66
C ILE A 18 25.68 -4.61 -3.49
N GLY A 19 26.27 -3.45 -3.20
CA GLY A 19 25.52 -2.19 -3.07
C GLY A 19 24.74 -1.83 -4.33
N VAL A 20 25.34 -1.96 -5.51
CA VAL A 20 24.67 -1.69 -6.79
C VAL A 20 23.51 -2.66 -7.01
N VAL A 21 23.68 -3.94 -6.72
CA VAL A 21 22.60 -4.95 -6.83
C VAL A 21 21.43 -4.61 -5.92
N LEU A 22 21.70 -4.20 -4.67
CA LEU A 22 20.65 -3.81 -3.74
C LEU A 22 19.90 -2.55 -4.19
N ILE A 23 20.60 -1.54 -4.69
CA ILE A 23 19.99 -0.31 -5.23
C ILE A 23 19.11 -0.63 -6.45
N TYR A 24 19.61 -1.49 -7.34
CA TYR A 24 18.83 -1.93 -8.51
C TYR A 24 17.57 -2.68 -8.09
N ASN A 25 17.68 -3.60 -7.12
CA ASN A 25 16.53 -4.34 -6.60
C ASN A 25 15.51 -3.40 -5.93
N LEU A 26 15.99 -2.42 -5.16
CA LEU A 26 15.14 -1.39 -4.56
C LEU A 26 14.39 -0.59 -5.62
N PHE A 27 15.08 -0.16 -6.67
CA PHE A 27 14.47 0.56 -7.79
C PHE A 27 13.43 -0.29 -8.51
N GLN A 28 13.70 -1.58 -8.73
CA GLN A 28 12.76 -2.51 -9.35
C GLN A 28 11.47 -2.63 -8.51
N ILE A 29 11.59 -2.85 -7.20
CA ILE A 29 10.41 -3.00 -6.33
C ILE A 29 9.63 -1.69 -6.22
N GLN A 30 10.31 -0.55 -6.07
CA GLN A 30 9.65 0.73 -5.82
C GLN A 30 9.09 1.38 -7.09
N VAL A 31 9.81 1.34 -8.20
CA VAL A 31 9.45 2.09 -9.41
C VAL A 31 8.74 1.21 -10.42
N ILE A 32 9.20 -0.04 -10.61
CA ILE A 32 8.60 -0.94 -11.60
C ILE A 32 7.37 -1.63 -10.99
N ASP A 33 7.53 -2.21 -9.80
CA ASP A 33 6.43 -2.95 -9.14
C ASP A 33 5.63 -2.08 -8.15
N GLY A 34 5.94 -0.79 -8.03
CA GLY A 34 5.35 0.10 -7.03
C GLY A 34 3.82 0.15 -7.08
N GLU A 35 3.25 0.26 -8.28
CA GLU A 35 1.80 0.29 -8.49
C GLU A 35 1.12 -1.02 -8.04
N LYS A 36 1.76 -2.15 -8.32
CA LYS A 36 1.26 -3.47 -7.91
C LYS A 36 1.19 -3.57 -6.38
N TRP A 37 2.25 -3.18 -5.69
CA TRP A 37 2.29 -3.24 -4.23
C TRP A 37 1.38 -2.20 -3.57
N ALA A 38 1.21 -1.02 -4.18
CA ALA A 38 0.24 -0.02 -3.74
C ALA A 38 -1.20 -0.53 -3.83
N ASN A 39 -1.57 -1.17 -4.94
CA ASN A 39 -2.90 -1.78 -5.10
C ASN A 39 -3.18 -2.90 -4.10
N VAL A 40 -2.17 -3.74 -3.81
CA VAL A 40 -2.30 -4.78 -2.77
C VAL A 40 -2.50 -4.15 -1.38
N ALA A 41 -1.75 -3.09 -1.07
CA ALA A 41 -1.90 -2.38 0.20
C ALA A 41 -3.28 -1.72 0.32
N ASP A 42 -3.79 -1.10 -0.74
CA ASP A 42 -5.11 -0.45 -0.73
C ASP A 42 -6.26 -1.46 -0.66
N ASN A 43 -6.16 -2.61 -1.33
CA ASN A 43 -7.17 -3.67 -1.25
C ASN A 43 -7.21 -4.35 0.12
N ASN A 44 -6.06 -4.44 0.80
CA ASN A 44 -5.97 -4.99 2.15
C ASN A 44 -6.24 -3.94 3.24
N ARG A 45 -6.45 -2.67 2.87
CA ARG A 45 -6.71 -1.61 3.83
C ARG A 45 -8.13 -1.76 4.39
N PHE A 46 -8.27 -1.82 5.71
CA PHE A 46 -9.58 -1.74 6.36
C PHE A 46 -10.26 -0.44 5.94
N ARG A 47 -11.36 -0.55 5.20
CA ARG A 47 -12.21 0.58 4.84
C ARG A 47 -13.30 0.72 5.89
N HIS A 48 -13.30 1.85 6.58
CA HIS A 48 -14.47 2.27 7.36
C HIS A 48 -15.56 2.71 6.37
N LEU A 49 -16.41 1.76 5.99
CA LEU A 49 -17.67 2.08 5.32
C LEU A 49 -18.64 2.53 6.40
N ILE A 50 -19.00 3.80 6.40
CA ILE A 50 -20.04 4.32 7.29
C ILE A 50 -21.36 3.84 6.70
N GLU A 51 -21.93 2.80 7.28
CA GLU A 51 -23.30 2.41 7.02
C GLU A 51 -24.22 3.40 7.74
N LEU A 52 -24.91 4.23 6.96
CA LEU A 52 -25.86 5.19 7.50
C LEU A 52 -27.09 4.44 7.99
N ALA A 53 -27.53 4.71 9.21
CA ALA A 53 -28.78 4.16 9.70
C ALA A 53 -29.95 4.63 8.82
N PRO A 54 -30.88 3.73 8.44
CA PRO A 54 -32.08 4.13 7.71
C PRO A 54 -32.89 5.13 8.54
N ARG A 55 -33.43 6.15 7.88
CA ARG A 55 -34.29 7.13 8.56
C ARG A 55 -35.64 6.50 8.88
N GLY A 56 -36.22 6.89 10.02
CA GLY A 56 -37.55 6.45 10.41
C GLY A 56 -38.62 6.85 9.40
N ARG A 57 -39.70 6.08 9.34
CA ARG A 57 -40.89 6.39 8.52
C ARG A 57 -41.80 7.35 9.30
N ILE A 58 -42.37 8.34 8.62
CA ILE A 58 -43.36 9.26 9.20
C ILE A 58 -44.74 8.77 8.79
N ASN A 59 -45.59 8.47 9.77
CA ASN A 59 -46.96 8.04 9.55
C ASN A 59 -47.95 9.07 10.12
N SER A 60 -49.09 9.24 9.46
CA SER A 60 -50.25 9.95 9.98
C SER A 60 -50.88 9.17 11.15
N ALA A 61 -51.74 9.82 11.94
CA ALA A 61 -52.48 9.18 13.04
C ALA A 61 -53.33 7.99 12.57
N ASP A 62 -53.77 8.00 11.31
CA ASP A 62 -54.57 6.95 10.68
C ASP A 62 -53.72 5.81 10.09
N GLY A 63 -52.39 5.86 10.28
CA GLY A 63 -51.44 4.85 9.77
C GLY A 63 -51.01 5.05 8.31
N LEU A 64 -51.47 6.12 7.63
CA LEU A 64 -51.01 6.47 6.29
C LEU A 64 -49.56 6.93 6.31
N GLU A 65 -48.72 6.35 5.47
CA GLU A 65 -47.31 6.75 5.30
C GLU A 65 -47.21 8.13 4.62
N LEU A 66 -46.49 9.05 5.26
CA LEU A 66 -46.27 10.41 4.78
C LEU A 66 -44.86 10.60 4.21
N ALA A 67 -43.86 9.90 4.77
CA ALA A 67 -42.48 9.96 4.28
C ALA A 67 -41.68 8.70 4.66
N ALA A 68 -40.85 8.24 3.72
CA ALA A 68 -39.86 7.19 3.95
C ALA A 68 -38.62 7.38 3.09
N SER A 69 -37.50 6.78 3.54
CA SER A 69 -36.27 6.66 2.77
C SER A 69 -36.20 5.32 2.05
N ILE A 70 -35.86 5.35 0.77
CA ILE A 70 -35.59 4.18 -0.07
C ILE A 70 -34.06 4.00 -0.16
N PRO A 71 -33.52 2.77 -0.20
CA PRO A 71 -32.09 2.52 -0.30
C PRO A 71 -31.42 3.14 -1.53
#